data_AF-A0A971B472-F1
#
_entry.id   AF-A0A971B472-F1
#
_cell.length_a   1.000
_cell.length_b   1.000
_cell.length_c   1.000
_cell.angle_alpha   90.00
_cell.angle_beta   90.00
_cell.angle_gamma   90.00
#
_symmetry.space_group_name_H-M   'P 1'
#
loop_
_entity.id
_entity.type
_entity.pdbx_description
1 polymer ?
#
loop_
_entity_poly.entity_id
_entity_poly.type
_entity_poly.pdbx_seq_one_letter_code
_entity_poly.pdbx_strand_id
1 'polypeptide(L)' 'MTRAYDEIVEFIAGGTTPESVARFEPSQRTKDYVADLIHKEKTAGLASDELSELDHFMKLEHLMRLAKARARTLCGQ' A
#
# COMPACT_ATOMS: atom_id res chain seq x y z
N MET A 1 -0.98 14.09 -9.57
CA MET A 1 -1.79 13.50 -8.49
C MET A 1 -1.04 12.29 -7.99
N THR A 2 -0.48 12.35 -6.78
CA THR A 2 0.23 11.21 -6.17
C THR A 2 -0.84 10.22 -5.72
N ARG A 3 -0.87 9.04 -6.35
CA ARG A 3 -1.84 7.98 -6.06
C ARG A 3 -1.47 7.29 -4.75
N ALA A 4 -2.43 6.63 -4.09
CA ALA A 4 -2.18 5.91 -2.84
C ALA A 4 -1.07 4.84 -2.97
N TYR A 5 -0.91 4.26 -4.16
CA TYR A 5 0.09 3.23 -4.43
C TYR A 5 1.47 3.78 -4.85
N ASP A 6 1.60 5.08 -5.08
CA ASP A 6 2.83 5.70 -5.60
C ASP A 6 4.00 5.48 -4.63
N GLU A 7 3.76 5.63 -3.32
CA GLU A 7 4.79 5.38 -2.29
C GLU A 7 5.30 3.94 -2.30
N ILE A 8 4.43 2.97 -2.62
CA ILE A 8 4.81 1.54 -2.72
C ILE A 8 5.68 1.34 -3.97
N VAL A 9 5.32 1.99 -5.08
CA VAL A 9 6.09 1.92 -6.33
C VAL A 9 7.46 2.57 -6.16
N GLU A 10 7.53 3.76 -5.56
CA GLU A 10 8.78 4.44 -5.26
C GLU A 10 9.66 3.63 -4.32
N PHE A 11 9.08 2.99 -3.30
CA PHE A 11 9.80 2.08 -2.40
C PHE A 11 10.41 0.89 -3.15
N ILE A 12 9.67 0.28 -4.07
CA ILE A 12 10.16 -0.83 -4.91
C ILE A 12 11.27 -0.34 -5.85
N ALA A 13 11.05 0.78 -6.53
CA ALA A 13 11.98 1.35 -7.51
C ALA A 13 13.29 1.85 -6.88
N GLY A 14 13.23 2.35 -5.63
CA GLY A 14 14.39 2.82 -4.87
C GLY A 14 15.33 1.71 -4.39
N GLY A 15 14.96 0.44 -4.60
CA GLY A 15 15.70 -0.72 -4.12
C GLY A 15 15.23 -1.14 -2.74
N THR A 16 14.86 -2.41 -2.61
CA THR A 16 14.33 -2.97 -1.36
C THR A 16 15.29 -4.01 -0.78
N THR A 17 15.41 -4.02 0.55
CA THR A 17 16.06 -5.09 1.31
C THR A 17 15.02 -5.81 2.16
N PRO A 18 15.25 -7.06 2.59
CA PRO A 18 14.33 -7.75 3.50
C PRO A 18 14.01 -6.92 4.75
N GLU A 19 15.01 -6.25 5.35
CA GLU A 19 14.78 -5.40 6.51
C GLU A 19 13.88 -4.19 6.21
N SER A 20 14.13 -3.50 5.10
CA SER A 20 13.30 -2.38 4.66
C SER A 20 11.87 -2.83 4.35
N VAL A 21 11.69 -3.98 3.70
CA VAL A 21 10.35 -4.54 3.40
C VAL A 21 9.63 -4.87 4.70
N ALA A 22 10.29 -5.52 5.66
CA ALA A 22 9.70 -5.90 6.94
C ALA A 22 9.25 -4.69 7.79
N ARG A 23 9.95 -3.55 7.65
CA ARG A 23 9.66 -2.29 8.35
C ARG A 23 8.82 -1.30 7.54
N PHE A 24 8.59 -1.56 6.25
CA PHE A 24 7.86 -0.63 5.38
C PHE A 24 6.49 -0.31 5.97
N GLU A 25 6.14 0.96 6.00
CA GLU A 25 4.83 1.44 6.38
C GLU A 25 4.47 2.63 5.49
N PRO A 26 3.28 2.63 4.85
CA PRO A 26 2.85 3.79 4.06
C PRO A 26 2.70 5.02 4.97
N SER A 27 2.90 6.21 4.40
CA SER A 27 2.79 7.46 5.15
C SER A 27 1.39 7.64 5.72
N GLN A 28 1.30 8.40 6.82
CA GLN A 28 0.01 8.70 7.46
C GLN A 28 -0.98 9.33 6.47
N ARG A 29 -0.51 10.21 5.58
CA ARG A 29 -1.33 10.78 4.49
C ARG A 29 -1.96 9.72 3.59
N THR A 30 -1.20 8.70 3.20
CA THR A 30 -1.68 7.60 2.36
C THR A 30 -2.72 6.76 3.10
N LYS A 31 -2.48 6.48 4.39
CA LYS A 31 -3.45 5.78 5.24
C LYS A 31 -4.76 6.54 5.37
N ASP A 32 -4.69 7.85 5.63
CA ASP A 32 -5.88 8.71 5.76
C ASP A 32 -6.64 8.82 4.44
N TYR A 33 -5.93 8.95 3.32
CA TYR A 33 -6.52 9.02 1.99
C TYR A 33 -7.23 7.71 1.61
N VAL A 34 -6.61 6.56 1.86
CA VAL A 34 -7.25 5.24 1.63
C VAL A 34 -8.46 5.05 2.54
N ALA A 35 -8.38 5.51 3.79
CA ALA A 35 -9.53 5.48 4.69
C ALA A 35 -10.71 6.33 4.19
N ASP A 36 -10.43 7.52 3.63
CA ASP A 36 -11.42 8.37 2.98
C ASP A 36 -12.03 7.68 1.74
N LEU A 37 -11.21 7.05 0.90
CA LEU A 37 -11.68 6.28 -0.25
C LEU A 37 -12.61 5.14 0.16
N ILE A 38 -12.25 4.35 1.18
CA ILE A 38 -13.08 3.27 1.73
C ILE A 38 -14.38 3.84 2.33
N HIS A 39 -14.31 4.99 2.99
CA HIS A 39 -15.49 5.64 3.55
C HIS A 39 -16.45 6.11 2.45
N LYS A 40 -15.93 6.72 1.39
CA LYS A 40 -16.70 7.16 0.22
C LYS A 40 -17.32 6.00 -0.54
N GLU A 41 -16.58 4.90 -0.71
CA GLU A 41 -17.07 3.66 -1.33
C GLU A 41 -18.35 3.17 -0.65
N LYS A 42 -18.38 3.19 0.69
CA LYS A 42 -19.51 2.72 1.49
C LYS A 42 -20.67 3.72 1.62
N THR A 43 -20.43 5.01 1.44
CA THR A 43 -21.43 6.06 1.73
C THR A 43 -22.08 6.65 0.48
N ALA A 44 -21.28 7.03 -0.52
CA ALA A 44 -21.74 7.75 -1.70
C ALA A 44 -21.39 7.04 -3.03
N GLY A 45 -20.54 6.02 -2.96
CA GLY A 45 -19.91 5.41 -4.13
C GLY A 45 -18.67 6.19 -4.57
N LEU A 46 -17.70 5.47 -5.12
CA LEU A 46 -16.48 6.06 -5.70
C LEU A 46 -16.65 6.24 -7.21
N ALA A 47 -15.96 7.23 -7.78
CA ALA A 47 -15.80 7.27 -9.23
C ALA A 47 -15.00 6.04 -9.70
N SER A 48 -15.24 5.57 -10.93
CA SER A 48 -14.55 4.38 -11.47
C SER A 48 -13.02 4.47 -11.40
N ASP A 49 -12.47 5.67 -11.50
CA ASP A 49 -11.03 5.94 -11.39
C ASP A 49 -10.53 5.79 -9.94
N GLU A 50 -11.25 6.33 -8.97
CA GLU A 50 -10.94 6.19 -7.54
C GLU A 50 -11.14 4.75 -7.04
N LEU A 51 -12.15 4.05 -7.56
CA LEU A 51 -12.38 2.63 -7.27
C LEU A 51 -11.24 1.76 -7.79
N SER A 52 -10.80 2.01 -9.02
CA SER A 52 -9.64 1.32 -9.62
C SER A 52 -8.36 1.59 -8.82
N GLU A 53 -8.15 2.82 -8.38
CA GLU A 53 -7.05 3.17 -7.48
C GLU A 53 -7.10 2.42 -6.14
N LEU A 54 -8.28 2.38 -5.50
CA LEU A 54 -8.47 1.67 -4.24
C LEU A 54 -8.24 0.16 -4.40
N ASP A 55 -8.74 -0.44 -5.47
CA ASP A 55 -8.52 -1.86 -5.78
C ASP A 55 -7.04 -2.18 -6.01
N HIS A 56 -6.33 -1.35 -6.78
CA HIS A 56 -4.88 -1.49 -6.96
C HIS A 56 -4.12 -1.35 -5.64
N PHE A 57 -4.48 -0.37 -4.82
CA PHE A 57 -3.87 -0.18 -3.51
C PHE A 57 -4.11 -1.40 -2.60
N MET A 58 -5.33 -1.92 -2.53
CA MET A 58 -5.69 -3.11 -1.75
C MET A 58 -4.89 -4.34 -2.17
N LYS A 59 -4.72 -4.55 -3.49
CA LYS A 59 -3.89 -5.64 -4.02
C LYS A 59 -2.42 -5.48 -3.63
N LEU A 60 -1.87 -4.27 -3.73
CA LEU A 60 -0.49 -3.99 -3.33
C LEU A 60 -0.27 -4.14 -1.83
N GLU A 61 -1.21 -3.67 -1.00
CA GLU A 61 -1.19 -3.88 0.46
C GLU A 61 -1.19 -5.37 0.81
N HIS A 62 -2.01 -6.18 0.12
CA HIS A 62 -2.01 -7.62 0.32
C HIS A 62 -0.65 -8.24 -0.02
N LEU A 63 -0.06 -7.87 -1.16
CA LEU A 63 1.28 -8.32 -1.55
C LEU A 63 2.34 -7.86 -0.53
N MET A 64 2.26 -6.63 -0.04
CA MET A 64 3.18 -6.10 0.96
C MET A 64 3.07 -6.84 2.30
N ARG A 65 1.88 -7.30 2.71
CA ARG A 65 1.74 -8.15 3.90
C ARG A 65 2.44 -9.49 3.73
N LEU A 66 2.30 -10.12 2.57
CA LEU A 66 3.00 -11.38 2.26
C LEU A 66 4.52 -11.17 2.18
N ALA A 67 4.95 -10.09 1.53
CA ALA A 67 6.36 -9.72 1.42
C ALA A 67 6.97 -9.44 2.80
N LYS A 68 6.27 -8.71 3.69
CA LYS A 68 6.67 -8.48 5.09
C LYS A 68 6.80 -9.79 5.86
N ALA A 69 5.83 -10.70 5.73
CA ALA A 69 5.87 -11.99 6.40
C ALA A 69 7.11 -12.80 5.98
N ARG A 70 7.40 -12.84 4.67
CA ARG A 70 8.58 -13.53 4.14
C ARG A 70 9.89 -12.84 4.51
N ALA A 71 9.90 -11.51 4.49
CA ALA A 71 11.06 -10.71 4.84
C ALA A 71 11.47 -10.91 6.31
N ARG A 72 10.50 -11.04 7.22
CA ARG A 72 10.77 -11.38 8.62
C ARG A 72 11.47 -12.74 8.78
N THR A 73 11.14 -13.72 7.94
CA THR A 73 11.87 -15.01 7.89
C THR A 73 13.30 -14.84 7.40
N LEU A 74 13.54 -13.94 6.44
CA LEU A 74 14.88 -13.68 5.90
C LEU A 74 15.76 -12.82 6.81
N CYS A 75 15.16 -11.94 7.62
CA CYS A 75 15.86 -11.16 8.65
C CYS A 75 16.13 -11.96 9.93
N GLY A 76 15.57 -13.17 10.05
CA GLY A 76 15.77 -14.08 11.16
C GLY A 76 16.61 -15.30 10.75
N GLN A 77 17.90 -15.08 10.48
CA GLN A 77 19.00 -16.05 10.62
C GLN A 77 20.25 -15.33 11.10
#